data_AF-A0A834AUP5-F1
#
_entry.id   AF-A0A834AUP5-F1
#
_cell.length_a   1.000
_cell.length_b   1.000
_cell.length_c   1.000
_cell.angle_alpha   90.00
_cell.angle_beta   90.00
_cell.angle_gamma   90.00
#
_symmetry.space_group_name_H-M   'P 1'
#
loop_
_entity.id
_entity.type
_entity.pdbx_description
1 polymer ?
#
loop_
_entity_poly.entity_id
_entity_poly.type
_entity_poly.pdbx_seq_one_letter_code
_entity_poly.pdbx_strand_id
1 'polypeptide(L)'
;MCLCALCLVSNVKVVKEVEYGMCTVTCGVGIREVILTNGCPGGESKCVVRVEECRGPVDCGWGKPLSESLDSVRLACVHTTPANRFKYVWKLLRPEQQPIILVNDSAILEVHRQIHPLAFECDTLDNNEIVASIKFTVYTSNELQMKRSRRPDTDAVLVFVLTIGVVMCIFVIFVLIFIIINWAAVKSFWGAKASATRIPSERTSLKRKDSASLDRSPAETTGHDDDALSEWNE
;
A
#
# COMPACT_ATOMS: atom_id res chain seq x y z
N MET A 1 -86.42 -10.82 -1.40
CA MET A 1 -85.57 -11.06 -2.60
C MET A 1 -84.33 -10.19 -2.46
N CYS A 2 -83.13 -10.79 -2.56
CA CYS A 2 -81.84 -10.20 -2.98
C CYS A 2 -81.35 -8.88 -2.33
N LEU A 3 -80.09 -8.74 -1.90
CA LEU A 3 -78.94 -9.65 -1.89
C LEU A 3 -77.95 -9.17 -0.82
N CYS A 4 -77.40 -10.05 0.02
CA CYS A 4 -76.30 -9.67 0.91
C CYS A 4 -75.01 -9.50 0.10
N ALA A 5 -74.59 -8.26 -0.14
CA ALA A 5 -73.25 -7.95 -0.62
C ALA A 5 -72.24 -8.09 0.55
N LEU A 6 -71.88 -9.32 0.91
CA LEU A 6 -70.66 -9.54 1.68
C LEU A 6 -69.47 -9.12 0.82
N CYS A 7 -68.90 -7.94 1.12
CA CYS A 7 -67.54 -7.63 0.72
C CYS A 7 -66.58 -8.56 1.48
N LEU A 8 -66.43 -9.78 0.97
CA LEU A 8 -65.31 -10.65 1.26
C LEU A 8 -64.04 -9.95 0.76
N VAL A 9 -63.46 -9.10 1.61
CA VAL A 9 -62.07 -8.67 1.48
C VAL A 9 -61.23 -9.92 1.66
N SER A 10 -60.95 -10.59 0.53
CA SER A 10 -60.10 -11.76 0.49
C SER A 10 -58.73 -11.30 0.95
N ASN A 11 -58.40 -11.59 2.21
CA ASN A 11 -57.10 -11.26 2.81
C ASN A 11 -56.07 -12.28 2.31
N VAL A 12 -55.88 -12.27 0.98
CA VAL A 12 -54.83 -12.99 0.31
C VAL A 12 -53.53 -12.39 0.82
N LYS A 13 -52.87 -13.11 1.73
CA LYS A 13 -51.48 -12.87 2.06
C LYS A 13 -50.66 -13.14 0.81
N VAL A 14 -50.58 -12.14 -0.06
CA VAL A 14 -49.60 -12.09 -1.14
C VAL A 14 -48.25 -12.22 -0.47
N VAL A 15 -47.62 -13.38 -0.65
CA VAL A 15 -46.28 -13.64 -0.14
C VAL A 15 -45.36 -12.71 -0.90
N LYS A 16 -45.11 -11.53 -0.33
CA LYS A 16 -44.18 -10.57 -0.89
C LYS A 16 -42.80 -11.21 -0.86
N GLU A 17 -42.22 -11.41 -2.03
CA GLU A 17 -40.85 -11.85 -2.16
C GLU A 17 -39.91 -10.77 -1.62
N VAL A 18 -39.03 -11.19 -0.73
CA VAL A 18 -38.09 -10.32 -0.02
C VAL A 18 -36.68 -10.80 -0.34
N GLU A 19 -35.88 -9.90 -0.89
CA GLU A 19 -34.45 -10.08 -1.13
C GLU A 19 -33.67 -9.35 -0.05
N TYR A 20 -32.62 -9.98 0.47
CA TYR A 20 -31.73 -9.36 1.45
C TYR A 20 -30.51 -8.79 0.72
N GLY A 21 -30.27 -7.49 0.90
CA GLY A 21 -29.06 -6.84 0.43
C GLY A 21 -27.82 -7.37 1.15
N MET A 22 -26.65 -7.01 0.61
CA MET A 22 -25.37 -7.32 1.25
C MET A 22 -25.26 -6.64 2.62
N CYS A 23 -24.56 -7.29 3.55
CA CYS A 23 -24.24 -6.70 4.85
C CYS A 23 -23.17 -5.61 4.66
N THR A 24 -23.30 -4.47 5.35
CA THR A 24 -22.32 -3.38 5.29
C THR A 24 -20.95 -3.74 5.89
N VAL A 25 -20.85 -4.85 6.62
CA VAL A 25 -19.63 -5.33 7.25
C VAL A 25 -19.26 -6.72 6.76
N THR A 26 -17.96 -7.00 6.71
CA THR A 26 -17.40 -8.33 6.38
C THR A 26 -17.25 -9.22 7.62
N CYS A 27 -17.32 -8.66 8.82
CA CYS A 27 -17.22 -9.34 10.11
C CYS A 27 -17.97 -8.54 11.19
N GLY A 28 -18.31 -9.17 12.31
CA GLY A 28 -19.03 -8.50 13.41
C GLY A 28 -20.48 -8.16 13.10
N VAL A 29 -20.98 -7.05 13.65
CA VAL A 29 -22.37 -6.60 13.46
C VAL A 29 -22.43 -5.39 12.53
N GLY A 30 -23.29 -5.46 11.53
CA GLY A 30 -23.59 -4.36 10.62
C GLY A 30 -25.07 -4.26 10.30
N ILE A 31 -25.39 -3.57 9.21
CA ILE A 31 -26.74 -3.39 8.70
C ILE A 31 -26.84 -3.89 7.25
N ARG A 32 -28.03 -4.29 6.83
CA ARG A 32 -28.36 -4.63 5.45
C ARG A 32 -29.72 -4.08 5.08
N GLU A 33 -29.86 -3.73 3.81
CA GLU A 33 -31.15 -3.35 3.25
C GLU A 33 -32.02 -4.59 3.03
N VAL A 34 -33.32 -4.42 3.22
CA VAL A 34 -34.32 -5.44 2.90
C VAL A 34 -35.17 -4.89 1.75
N ILE A 35 -35.14 -5.61 0.64
CA ILE A 35 -35.64 -5.17 -0.66
C ILE A 35 -36.87 -6.01 -1.01
N LEU A 36 -37.97 -5.36 -1.38
CA LEU A 36 -39.07 -6.03 -2.06
C LEU A 36 -38.74 -6.16 -3.55
N THR A 37 -38.94 -7.35 -4.12
CA THR A 37 -38.87 -7.58 -5.57
C THR A 37 -40.24 -7.49 -6.24
N ASN A 38 -41.33 -7.37 -5.46
CA ASN A 38 -42.69 -7.32 -5.95
C ASN A 38 -43.59 -6.48 -5.03
N GLY A 39 -44.49 -5.68 -5.63
CA GLY A 39 -45.49 -4.89 -4.89
C GLY A 39 -44.93 -3.62 -4.22
N CYS A 40 -44.05 -2.90 -4.92
CA CYS A 40 -43.50 -1.61 -4.52
C CYS A 40 -44.47 -0.44 -4.76
N PRO A 41 -44.56 0.54 -3.84
CA PRO A 41 -45.45 1.70 -3.96
C PRO A 41 -44.90 2.68 -5.01
N GLY A 42 -45.31 2.52 -6.26
CA GLY A 42 -44.82 3.30 -7.40
C GLY A 42 -44.66 2.49 -8.69
N GLY A 43 -44.80 1.17 -8.65
CA GLY A 43 -44.62 0.30 -9.82
C GLY A 43 -43.15 -0.03 -10.13
N GLU A 44 -42.23 0.34 -9.25
CA GLU A 44 -40.81 -0.06 -9.30
C GLU A 44 -40.67 -1.58 -9.21
N SER A 45 -39.66 -2.13 -9.90
CA SER A 45 -39.35 -3.57 -9.88
C SER A 45 -38.61 -4.01 -8.62
N LYS A 46 -37.91 -3.10 -7.93
CA LYS A 46 -37.30 -3.33 -6.63
C LYS A 46 -37.34 -2.05 -5.79
N CYS A 47 -37.62 -2.15 -4.49
CA CYS A 47 -37.62 -1.03 -3.55
C CYS A 47 -37.17 -1.45 -2.15
N VAL A 48 -36.43 -0.59 -1.45
CA VAL A 48 -36.02 -0.81 -0.06
C VAL A 48 -37.21 -0.55 0.86
N VAL A 49 -37.54 -1.51 1.75
CA VAL A 49 -38.68 -1.39 2.68
C VAL A 49 -38.29 -1.28 4.14
N ARG A 50 -37.12 -1.78 4.53
CA ARG A 50 -36.55 -1.63 5.87
C ARG A 50 -35.05 -1.89 5.84
N VAL A 51 -34.36 -1.45 6.89
CA VAL A 51 -32.98 -1.86 7.19
C VAL A 51 -33.05 -2.84 8.36
N GLU A 52 -32.31 -3.94 8.26
CA GLU A 52 -32.16 -4.94 9.32
C GLU A 52 -30.69 -5.05 9.75
N GLU A 53 -30.47 -5.50 10.98
CA GLU A 53 -29.12 -5.88 11.41
C GLU A 53 -28.69 -7.19 10.76
N CYS A 54 -27.41 -7.29 10.46
CA CYS A 54 -26.77 -8.50 9.97
C CYS A 54 -25.54 -8.83 10.80
N ARG A 55 -25.31 -10.13 11.04
CA ARG A 55 -24.14 -10.65 11.74
C ARG A 55 -23.24 -11.39 10.74
N GLY A 56 -21.98 -10.98 10.69
CA GLY A 56 -20.90 -11.69 10.00
C GLY A 56 -20.17 -12.65 10.94
N PRO A 57 -18.99 -13.18 10.54
CA PRO A 57 -18.11 -13.93 11.43
C PRO A 57 -17.66 -13.06 12.62
N VAL A 58 -17.51 -13.70 13.80
CA VAL A 58 -17.08 -13.03 15.03
C VAL A 58 -15.61 -12.59 14.96
N ASP A 59 -14.70 -13.42 14.45
CA ASP A 59 -13.30 -13.03 14.30
C ASP A 59 -13.12 -12.10 13.09
N CYS A 60 -12.80 -10.84 13.36
CA CYS A 60 -12.45 -9.82 12.38
C CYS A 60 -10.96 -9.84 12.00
N GLY A 61 -10.14 -10.68 12.65
CA GLY A 61 -8.71 -10.75 12.43
C GLY A 61 -7.98 -9.47 12.87
N TRP A 62 -6.99 -9.06 12.08
CA TRP A 62 -6.12 -7.92 12.39
C TRP A 62 -6.64 -6.61 11.78
N GLY A 63 -7.08 -5.71 12.64
CA GLY A 63 -7.56 -4.37 12.30
C GLY A 63 -6.44 -3.34 12.13
N LYS A 64 -6.84 -2.15 11.64
CA LYS A 64 -5.98 -0.95 11.57
C LYS A 64 -6.41 0.05 12.65
N PRO A 65 -5.48 0.73 13.34
CA PRO A 65 -5.82 1.81 14.27
C PRO A 65 -6.68 2.91 13.61
N LEU A 66 -7.54 3.58 14.41
CA LEU A 66 -8.28 4.77 13.96
C LEU A 66 -7.34 5.92 13.63
N SER A 67 -6.33 6.14 14.49
CA SER A 67 -5.30 7.15 14.29
C SER A 67 -4.00 6.70 14.93
N GLU A 68 -2.90 6.95 14.25
CA GLU A 68 -1.57 6.46 14.62
C GLU A 68 -0.59 7.64 14.67
N SER A 69 -0.12 8.00 15.88
CA SER A 69 0.91 9.04 16.09
C SER A 69 2.23 8.41 16.57
N LEU A 70 3.27 9.22 16.74
CA LEU A 70 4.58 8.77 17.22
C LEU A 70 4.59 8.41 18.72
N ASP A 71 3.63 8.93 19.50
CA ASP A 71 3.58 8.77 20.96
C ASP A 71 2.38 7.94 21.41
N SER A 72 1.19 8.16 20.82
CA SER A 72 -0.03 7.40 21.10
C SER A 72 -0.72 6.82 19.85
N VAL A 73 -1.52 5.78 20.07
CA VAL A 73 -2.31 5.10 19.05
C VAL A 73 -3.73 4.93 19.57
N ARG A 74 -4.74 5.26 18.75
CA ARG A 74 -6.15 5.08 19.09
C ARG A 74 -6.71 3.87 18.35
N LEU A 75 -7.11 2.87 19.10
CA LEU A 75 -7.72 1.62 18.64
C LEU A 75 -9.23 1.70 18.86
N ALA A 76 -10.03 0.99 18.06
CA ALA A 76 -11.48 0.92 18.27
C ALA A 76 -12.07 -0.45 17.99
N CYS A 77 -13.06 -0.82 18.79
CA CYS A 77 -13.81 -2.06 18.64
C CYS A 77 -14.82 -1.96 17.49
N VAL A 78 -15.13 -3.10 16.86
CA VAL A 78 -16.15 -3.19 15.81
C VAL A 78 -17.54 -3.05 16.44
N HIS A 79 -18.28 -2.01 16.05
CA HIS A 79 -19.63 -1.75 16.54
C HIS A 79 -20.48 -1.11 15.45
N THR A 80 -21.80 -1.21 15.60
CA THR A 80 -22.77 -0.41 14.85
C THR A 80 -23.45 0.61 15.77
N THR A 81 -24.25 1.51 15.21
CA THR A 81 -25.02 2.48 16.01
C THR A 81 -26.33 1.85 16.54
N PRO A 82 -26.79 2.23 17.75
CA PRO A 82 -26.12 3.09 18.73
C PRO A 82 -25.08 2.31 19.56
N ALA A 83 -23.92 2.91 19.80
CA ALA A 83 -22.77 2.22 20.39
C ALA A 83 -22.94 1.81 21.86
N ASN A 84 -23.88 2.43 22.58
CA ASN A 84 -24.16 2.21 24.01
C ASN A 84 -24.88 0.89 24.32
N ARG A 85 -25.36 0.15 23.31
CA ARG A 85 -25.95 -1.19 23.52
C ARG A 85 -24.90 -2.28 23.76
N PHE A 86 -23.67 -2.02 23.34
CA PHE A 86 -22.58 -2.98 23.41
C PHE A 86 -21.73 -2.79 24.66
N LYS A 87 -21.17 -3.90 25.14
CA LYS A 87 -20.11 -3.89 26.15
C LYS A 87 -18.78 -4.23 25.47
N TYR A 88 -17.75 -3.46 25.76
CA TYR A 88 -16.42 -3.68 25.18
C TYR A 88 -15.49 -4.26 26.24
N VAL A 89 -14.66 -5.24 25.84
CA VAL A 89 -13.64 -5.85 26.70
C VAL A 89 -12.31 -5.81 25.96
N TRP A 90 -11.44 -4.92 26.41
CA TRP A 90 -10.06 -4.83 25.92
C TRP A 90 -9.16 -5.84 26.62
N LYS A 91 -8.28 -6.48 25.86
CA LYS A 91 -7.26 -7.40 26.37
C LYS A 91 -5.90 -7.04 25.78
N LEU A 92 -4.84 -7.15 26.59
CA LEU A 92 -3.47 -7.15 26.12
C LEU A 92 -3.05 -8.60 25.87
N LEU A 93 -2.72 -8.91 24.61
CA LEU A 93 -2.16 -10.19 24.20
C LEU A 93 -0.66 -10.17 24.46
N ARG A 94 -0.16 -11.17 25.20
CA ARG A 94 1.26 -11.40 25.46
C ARG A 94 1.65 -12.77 24.92
N PRO A 95 2.80 -12.93 24.23
CA PRO A 95 3.30 -14.24 23.84
C PRO A 95 3.41 -15.20 25.04
N GLU A 96 3.12 -16.48 24.82
CA GLU A 96 3.24 -17.56 25.82
C GLU A 96 2.42 -17.38 27.12
N GLN A 97 1.50 -16.40 27.19
CA GLN A 97 0.76 -16.07 28.42
C GLN A 97 -0.71 -15.78 28.15
N GLN A 98 -1.55 -15.89 29.20
CA GLN A 98 -2.98 -15.57 29.08
C GLN A 98 -3.19 -14.08 28.79
N PRO A 99 -4.21 -13.72 27.99
CA PRO A 99 -4.58 -12.32 27.75
C PRO A 99 -4.90 -11.59 29.06
N ILE A 100 -4.31 -10.41 29.26
CA ILE A 100 -4.58 -9.57 30.42
C ILE A 100 -5.76 -8.67 30.09
N ILE A 101 -6.88 -8.81 30.81
CA ILE A 101 -8.06 -7.94 30.62
C ILE A 101 -7.75 -6.53 31.17
N LEU A 102 -8.02 -5.50 30.36
CA LEU A 102 -7.89 -4.10 30.75
C LEU A 102 -9.17 -3.62 31.45
N VAL A 103 -9.01 -2.58 32.27
CA VAL A 103 -10.13 -1.92 32.98
C VAL A 103 -10.96 -1.02 32.05
N ASN A 104 -10.44 -0.63 30.87
CA ASN A 104 -11.18 0.20 29.91
C ASN A 104 -12.32 -0.61 29.28
N ASP A 105 -13.54 -0.11 29.40
CA ASP A 105 -14.79 -0.68 28.89
C ASP A 105 -15.39 0.12 27.72
N SER A 106 -14.70 1.17 27.27
CA SER A 106 -15.14 2.02 26.16
C SER A 106 -14.78 1.46 24.78
N ALA A 107 -15.53 1.87 23.76
CA ALA A 107 -15.33 1.44 22.36
C ALA A 107 -13.98 1.85 21.75
N ILE A 108 -13.25 2.78 22.38
CA ILE A 108 -11.99 3.35 21.88
C ILE A 108 -10.93 3.27 22.99
N LEU A 109 -9.82 2.59 22.71
CA LEU A 109 -8.66 2.54 23.60
C LEU A 109 -7.53 3.40 23.04
N GLU A 110 -7.08 4.38 23.80
CA GLU A 110 -5.84 5.11 23.52
C GLU A 110 -4.68 4.46 24.27
N VAL A 111 -3.65 4.08 23.52
CA VAL A 111 -2.46 3.38 24.01
C VAL A 111 -1.23 4.22 23.73
N HIS A 112 -0.41 4.48 24.75
CA HIS A 112 0.91 5.07 24.57
C HIS A 112 1.90 4.01 24.07
N ARG A 113 2.72 4.36 23.08
CA ARG A 113 3.73 3.46 22.53
C ARG A 113 4.79 3.14 23.59
N GLN A 114 5.14 1.87 23.67
CA GLN A 114 6.19 1.38 24.56
C GLN A 114 7.44 1.03 23.76
N ILE A 115 8.49 0.60 24.47
CA ILE A 115 9.78 0.18 23.93
C ILE A 115 9.66 -1.11 23.09
N HIS A 116 8.61 -1.91 23.33
CA HIS A 116 8.33 -3.16 22.63
C HIS A 116 6.97 -3.10 21.93
N PRO A 117 6.78 -3.82 20.81
CA PRO A 117 5.48 -3.92 20.16
C PRO A 117 4.49 -4.69 21.04
N LEU A 118 3.25 -4.22 21.10
CA LEU A 118 2.18 -4.80 21.90
C LEU A 118 1.01 -5.20 21.00
N ALA A 119 0.38 -6.32 21.30
CA ALA A 119 -0.84 -6.77 20.63
C ALA A 119 -2.05 -6.59 21.55
N PHE A 120 -3.12 -6.00 21.04
CA PHE A 120 -4.37 -5.79 21.77
C PHE A 120 -5.51 -6.52 21.06
N GLU A 121 -6.48 -7.01 21.81
CA GLU A 121 -7.73 -7.59 21.33
C GLU A 121 -8.88 -6.81 21.94
N CYS A 122 -9.91 -6.48 21.16
CA CYS A 122 -11.18 -6.02 21.69
C CYS A 122 -12.29 -7.01 21.31
N ASP A 123 -12.99 -7.51 22.32
CA ASP A 123 -14.27 -8.17 22.15
C ASP A 123 -15.39 -7.14 22.30
N THR A 124 -16.33 -7.15 21.36
CA THR A 124 -17.61 -6.45 21.44
C THR A 124 -18.69 -7.46 21.79
N LEU A 125 -19.38 -7.23 22.90
CA LEU A 125 -20.43 -8.10 23.42
C LEU A 125 -21.79 -7.44 23.27
N ASP A 126 -22.77 -8.22 22.81
CA ASP A 126 -24.19 -7.88 22.73
C ASP A 126 -24.93 -8.86 23.65
N ASN A 127 -25.62 -8.38 24.69
CA ASN A 127 -26.28 -9.24 25.69
C ASN A 127 -25.38 -10.34 26.29
N ASN A 128 -24.10 -10.02 26.54
CA ASN A 128 -23.02 -10.92 26.98
C ASN A 128 -22.56 -12.00 25.97
N GLU A 129 -23.09 -12.02 24.74
CA GLU A 129 -22.57 -12.83 23.63
C GLU A 129 -21.49 -12.04 22.87
N ILE A 130 -20.33 -12.65 22.58
CA ILE A 130 -19.29 -11.99 21.77
C ILE A 130 -19.75 -11.98 20.32
N VAL A 131 -20.04 -10.78 19.79
CA VAL A 131 -20.51 -10.59 18.41
C VAL A 131 -19.42 -10.14 17.44
N ALA A 132 -18.34 -9.57 17.95
CA ALA A 132 -17.14 -9.26 17.17
C ALA A 132 -15.89 -9.32 18.06
N SER A 133 -14.78 -9.80 17.50
CA SER A 133 -13.45 -9.78 18.14
C SER A 133 -12.43 -9.28 17.11
N ILE A 134 -11.64 -8.27 17.47
CA ILE A 134 -10.69 -7.62 16.57
C ILE A 134 -9.34 -7.39 17.25
N LYS A 135 -8.25 -7.69 16.53
CA LYS A 135 -6.87 -7.65 17.04
C LYS A 135 -6.08 -6.50 16.41
N PHE A 136 -5.18 -5.89 17.16
CA PHE A 136 -4.35 -4.77 16.73
C PHE A 136 -2.91 -4.93 17.19
N THR A 137 -1.96 -4.64 16.30
CA THR A 137 -0.53 -4.54 16.68
C THR A 137 -0.15 -3.07 16.81
N VAL A 138 0.19 -2.65 18.02
CA VAL A 138 0.80 -1.35 18.31
C VAL A 138 2.31 -1.52 18.21
N TYR A 139 2.87 -1.07 17.09
CA TYR A 139 4.32 -1.05 16.87
C TYR A 139 5.00 0.00 17.74
N THR A 140 6.33 -0.05 17.79
CA THR A 140 7.19 0.96 18.44
C THR A 140 7.37 2.20 17.55
N SER A 141 7.87 3.31 18.10
CA SER A 141 8.01 4.58 17.35
C SER A 141 9.05 4.53 16.23
N ASN A 142 10.16 3.81 16.43
CA ASN A 142 11.22 3.58 15.42
C ASN A 142 10.73 2.76 14.22
N GLU A 143 10.00 1.67 14.46
CA GLU A 143 9.34 0.86 13.42
C GLU A 143 8.39 1.71 12.57
N LEU A 144 7.64 2.61 13.23
CA LEU A 144 6.73 3.52 12.54
C LEU A 144 7.46 4.53 11.67
N GLN A 145 8.58 5.09 12.15
CA GLN A 145 9.40 5.99 11.35
C GLN A 145 10.01 5.28 10.14
N MET A 146 10.53 4.05 10.30
CA MET A 146 11.08 3.28 9.19
C MET A 146 10.01 2.87 8.17
N LYS A 147 8.82 2.48 8.63
CA LYS A 147 7.64 2.25 7.77
C LYS A 147 7.17 3.51 7.05
N ARG A 148 7.31 4.68 7.68
CA ARG A 148 6.94 5.98 7.12
C ARG A 148 8.03 6.63 6.26
N SER A 149 9.30 6.25 6.36
CA SER A 149 10.37 6.68 5.45
C SER A 149 10.45 5.81 4.19
N ARG A 150 10.23 4.50 4.33
CA ARG A 150 10.26 3.55 3.19
C ARG A 150 9.11 3.75 2.17
N ARG A 151 8.08 4.53 2.53
CA ARG A 151 6.87 4.78 1.72
C ARG A 151 6.94 6.03 0.80
N PRO A 152 7.44 7.21 1.24
CA PRO A 152 7.64 8.38 0.38
C PRO A 152 8.75 8.18 -0.66
N ASP A 153 9.79 7.39 -0.37
CA ASP A 153 10.92 7.23 -1.30
C ASP A 153 10.49 6.64 -2.65
N THR A 154 9.57 5.66 -2.68
CA THR A 154 9.08 5.10 -3.95
C THR A 154 8.25 6.08 -4.78
N ASP A 155 7.52 7.00 -4.14
CA ASP A 155 6.71 8.01 -4.83
C ASP A 155 7.61 9.13 -5.36
N ALA A 156 8.49 9.66 -4.49
CA ALA A 156 9.46 10.68 -4.86
C ALA A 156 10.41 10.19 -5.97
N VAL A 157 11.00 8.99 -5.86
CA VAL A 157 11.91 8.44 -6.88
C VAL A 157 11.19 8.21 -8.21
N LEU A 158 9.94 7.72 -8.21
CA LEU A 158 9.17 7.56 -9.44
C LEU A 158 8.91 8.91 -10.11
N VAL A 159 8.55 9.94 -9.34
CA VAL A 159 8.38 11.32 -9.83
C VAL A 159 9.71 11.88 -10.37
N PHE A 160 10.85 11.67 -9.69
CA PHE A 160 12.16 12.10 -10.18
C PHE A 160 12.54 11.41 -11.51
N VAL A 161 12.37 10.09 -11.61
CA VAL A 161 12.68 9.35 -12.86
C VAL A 161 11.78 9.81 -13.99
N LEU A 162 10.48 9.97 -13.74
CA LEU A 162 9.50 10.39 -14.75
C LEU A 162 9.72 11.84 -15.21
N THR A 163 10.02 12.77 -14.30
CA THR A 163 10.33 14.17 -14.65
C THR A 163 11.63 14.29 -15.43
N ILE A 164 12.70 13.61 -15.02
CA ILE A 164 13.98 13.59 -15.77
C ILE A 164 13.76 12.97 -17.17
N GLY A 165 13.01 11.86 -17.25
CA GLY A 165 12.67 11.22 -18.53
C GLY A 165 11.94 12.15 -19.49
N VAL A 166 10.89 12.85 -19.03
CA VAL A 166 10.13 13.82 -19.84
C VAL A 166 11.02 14.97 -20.32
N VAL A 167 11.86 15.55 -19.45
CA VAL A 167 12.79 16.63 -19.82
C VAL A 167 13.79 16.17 -20.88
N MET A 168 14.34 14.96 -20.74
CA MET A 168 15.27 14.39 -21.74
C MET A 168 14.58 14.10 -23.07
N CYS A 169 13.35 13.57 -23.07
CA CYS A 169 12.57 13.38 -24.30
C CYS A 169 12.31 14.71 -25.03
N ILE A 170 11.92 15.75 -24.29
CA ILE A 170 11.72 17.11 -24.86
C ILE A 170 13.02 17.63 -25.47
N PHE A 171 14.16 17.47 -24.78
CA PHE A 171 15.47 17.89 -25.29
C PHE A 171 15.85 17.18 -26.60
N VAL A 172 15.66 15.86 -26.66
CA VAL A 172 15.91 15.07 -27.89
C VAL A 172 15.01 15.53 -29.05
N ILE A 173 13.73 15.80 -28.80
CA ILE A 173 12.80 16.31 -29.81
C ILE A 173 13.27 17.68 -30.34
N PHE A 174 13.69 18.59 -29.47
CA PHE A 174 14.26 19.88 -29.90
C PHE A 174 15.51 19.69 -30.76
N VAL A 175 16.45 18.83 -30.36
CA VAL A 175 17.67 18.55 -31.15
C VAL A 175 17.33 18.00 -32.55
N LEU A 176 16.37 17.07 -32.65
CA LEU A 176 15.90 16.54 -33.94
C LEU A 176 15.28 17.64 -34.82
N ILE A 177 14.44 18.50 -34.25
CA ILE A 177 13.84 19.64 -34.95
C ILE A 177 14.93 20.61 -35.43
N PHE A 178 15.91 20.94 -34.59
CA PHE A 178 17.04 21.79 -34.97
C PHE A 178 17.86 21.21 -36.13
N ILE A 179 18.07 19.89 -36.15
CA ILE A 179 18.76 19.19 -37.24
C ILE A 179 17.97 19.28 -38.56
N ILE A 180 16.64 19.14 -38.50
CA ILE A 180 15.75 19.22 -39.67
C ILE A 180 15.69 20.66 -40.21
N ILE A 181 15.48 21.66 -39.34
CA ILE A 181 15.41 23.07 -39.76
C ILE A 181 16.76 23.54 -40.31
N ASN A 182 17.87 23.17 -39.67
CA ASN A 182 19.22 23.57 -40.07
C ASN A 182 19.89 22.53 -40.96
N TRP A 183 19.15 21.71 -41.71
CA TRP A 183 19.68 20.61 -42.53
C TRP A 183 20.84 21.04 -43.44
N ALA A 184 20.78 22.24 -44.00
CA ALA A 184 21.88 22.82 -44.79
C ALA A 184 23.16 23.09 -43.98
N ALA A 185 23.04 23.61 -42.75
CA ALA A 185 24.16 23.88 -41.86
C ALA A 185 24.69 22.61 -41.17
N VAL A 186 23.84 21.62 -40.87
CA VAL A 186 24.29 20.31 -40.38
C VAL A 186 25.05 19.56 -41.47
N LYS A 187 24.57 19.61 -42.72
CA LYS A 187 25.25 18.99 -43.87
C LYS A 187 26.61 19.63 -44.17
N SER A 188 26.75 20.95 -44.03
CA SER A 188 28.05 21.62 -44.15
C SER A 188 28.97 21.36 -42.95
N PHE A 189 28.44 21.33 -41.72
CA PHE A 189 29.23 21.07 -40.52
C PHE A 189 29.74 19.61 -40.44
N TRP A 190 28.95 18.63 -40.90
CA TRP A 190 29.41 17.24 -41.04
C TRP A 190 30.35 17.06 -42.23
N GLY A 191 30.15 17.76 -43.35
CA GLY A 191 31.13 17.82 -44.45
C GLY A 191 32.47 18.42 -44.03
N ALA A 192 32.46 19.44 -43.17
CA ALA A 192 33.65 20.06 -42.59
C ALA A 192 34.33 19.16 -41.53
N LYS A 193 33.57 18.50 -40.64
CA LYS A 193 34.15 17.58 -39.64
C LYS A 193 34.68 16.28 -40.25
N ALA A 194 34.09 15.77 -41.33
CA ALA A 194 34.63 14.61 -42.04
C ALA A 194 35.96 14.90 -42.76
N SER A 195 36.23 16.17 -43.10
CA SER A 195 37.48 16.58 -43.76
C SER A 195 38.58 17.05 -42.79
N ALA A 196 38.23 17.40 -41.55
CA ALA A 196 39.16 17.86 -40.52
C ALA A 196 39.92 16.75 -39.76
N THR A 197 39.64 15.47 -40.02
CA THR A 197 40.38 14.33 -39.41
C THR A 197 41.28 13.63 -40.43
N ARG A 198 42.06 14.42 -41.19
CA ARG A 198 43.27 13.90 -41.85
C ARG A 198 44.43 13.93 -40.87
N ILE A 199 44.85 12.74 -40.45
CA ILE A 199 46.04 12.46 -39.65
C ILE A 199 47.27 13.18 -40.25
N PRO A 200 47.95 14.08 -39.52
CA PRO A 200 49.31 14.48 -39.83
C PRO A 200 50.26 13.44 -39.21
N SER A 201 50.80 12.56 -40.05
CA SER A 201 51.88 11.65 -39.66
C SER A 201 53.20 12.40 -39.51
N GLU A 202 54.04 11.94 -38.59
CA GLU A 202 55.51 12.06 -38.61
C GLU A 202 56.18 13.47 -38.70
N ARG A 203 56.89 13.87 -37.62
CA ARG A 203 58.36 13.68 -37.55
C ARG A 203 59.01 14.14 -36.23
N THR A 204 59.71 13.18 -35.61
CA THR A 204 61.02 13.33 -34.90
C THR A 204 61.32 14.57 -34.04
N SER A 205 61.57 14.35 -32.74
CA SER A 205 62.70 15.02 -32.07
C SER A 205 63.45 14.11 -31.09
N LEU A 206 64.55 13.54 -31.58
CA LEU A 206 65.61 12.96 -30.74
C LEU A 206 66.33 14.08 -29.99
N LYS A 207 66.04 14.28 -28.70
CA LYS A 207 66.98 14.94 -27.76
C LYS A 207 66.62 14.74 -26.28
N ARG A 208 66.90 13.56 -25.74
CA ARG A 208 67.17 13.42 -24.30
C ARG A 208 68.69 13.32 -24.13
N LYS A 209 69.28 14.30 -23.46
CA LYS A 209 70.73 14.39 -23.21
C LYS A 209 71.02 13.95 -21.77
N ASP A 210 72.09 13.19 -21.61
CA ASP A 210 72.46 12.47 -20.39
C ASP A 210 73.00 13.38 -19.27
N SER A 211 72.88 12.94 -18.00
CA SER A 211 74.04 12.47 -17.19
C SER A 211 73.77 12.47 -15.67
N ALA A 212 74.32 11.46 -14.97
CA ALA A 212 74.58 11.35 -13.51
C ALA A 212 73.34 11.25 -12.56
N SER A 213 73.33 10.43 -11.50
CA SER A 213 74.30 9.44 -10.98
C SER A 213 73.64 8.44 -10.01
N LEU A 214 74.22 7.22 -9.87
CA LEU A 214 74.39 6.36 -8.67
C LEU A 214 73.36 6.47 -7.50
N ASP A 215 72.83 5.40 -6.89
CA ASP A 215 73.39 4.05 -6.64
C ASP A 215 72.31 3.00 -6.25
N ARG A 216 72.70 1.72 -6.24
CA ARG A 216 72.22 0.58 -5.42
C ARG A 216 71.10 -0.38 -5.90
N SER A 217 71.55 -1.62 -6.12
CA SER A 217 70.86 -2.91 -6.37
C SER A 217 70.52 -3.62 -5.03
N PRO A 218 69.94 -4.86 -4.94
CA PRO A 218 69.34 -5.77 -5.95
C PRO A 218 67.83 -6.07 -5.62
N ALA A 219 67.11 -7.15 -6.01
CA ALA A 219 67.46 -8.48 -6.55
C ALA A 219 66.31 -9.20 -7.33
N GLU A 220 66.46 -10.52 -7.45
CA GLU A 220 65.63 -11.59 -8.06
C GLU A 220 64.27 -11.83 -7.34
N THR A 221 63.25 -12.51 -7.88
CA THR A 221 63.25 -13.72 -8.74
C THR A 221 62.19 -13.75 -9.86
N THR A 222 62.57 -14.44 -10.94
CA THR A 222 61.80 -15.50 -11.64
C THR A 222 60.57 -16.07 -10.91
N GLY A 223 59.50 -16.54 -11.56
CA GLY A 223 59.22 -16.65 -13.00
C GLY A 223 58.28 -17.84 -13.31
N HIS A 224 57.71 -17.85 -14.51
CA HIS A 224 56.89 -18.91 -15.15
C HIS A 224 55.38 -18.95 -14.86
N ASP A 225 54.69 -19.27 -15.95
CA ASP A 225 53.26 -19.28 -16.25
C ASP A 225 52.66 -20.65 -15.95
N ASP A 226 51.33 -20.73 -15.76
CA ASP A 226 50.43 -21.41 -16.72
C ASP A 226 48.99 -21.51 -16.21
N ASP A 227 48.08 -21.73 -17.17
CA ASP A 227 46.63 -21.97 -17.09
C ASP A 227 46.10 -22.72 -15.84
N ALA A 228 44.92 -22.31 -15.36
CA ALA A 228 43.70 -23.09 -15.59
C ALA A 228 42.41 -22.45 -15.04
N LEU A 229 41.41 -22.39 -15.93
CA LEU A 229 39.96 -22.35 -15.65
C LEU A 229 39.51 -23.23 -14.48
N SER A 230 38.70 -22.66 -13.57
CA SER A 230 37.48 -23.20 -12.92
C SER A 230 37.05 -22.18 -11.85
N GLU A 231 35.95 -21.43 -11.99
CA GLU A 231 34.59 -21.90 -11.71
C GLU A 231 34.48 -22.67 -10.40
N TRP A 232 33.92 -22.06 -9.34
CA TRP A 232 32.98 -22.68 -8.39
C TRP A 232 32.24 -21.58 -7.63
N ASN A 233 30.92 -21.71 -7.51
CA ASN A 233 30.07 -20.89 -6.65
C ASN A 233 30.00 -21.47 -5.24
N GLU A 234 29.85 -20.61 -4.23
CA GLU A 234 28.95 -20.80 -3.06
C GLU A 234 28.46 -19.42 -2.57
#